data_AF-A0A341ATR1-F1
#
_entry.id   AF-A0A341ATR1-F1
#
_cell.length_a   1.000
_cell.length_b   1.000
_cell.length_c   1.000
_cell.angle_alpha   90.00
_cell.angle_beta   90.00
_cell.angle_gamma   90.00
#
_symmetry.space_group_name_H-M   'P 1'
#
loop_
_entity.id
_entity.type
_entity.pdbx_description
1 polymer ?
#
loop_
_entity_poly.entity_id
_entity_poly.type
_entity_poly.pdbx_seq_one_letter_code
_entity_poly.pdbx_strand_id
1 'polypeptide(L)'
;MGVVLQVYIPSSADKPESGPPKQCSHKNLLPAPVVLTSVHELDLFRCFRPVLAHVQLLWELMLLGEPLLVLAPSPAVSSEMVLALTSCLQPLKFCCDYRPYFTVHDSEFKEFTTRTQAPPSVVLGVTNPFFIKTLQHWPHVLRIGEPKMPGDLPKQIKLKKPSRLKTLDTKPGLYTAHTTYLHRDKALLRRLLRGLQKKRPSDVQTALLRQHLLELTQGFIIPLEHYMASLMPLPKSITPWKTPPQIHPFRQDDFLRSLERSGPQLTCLLKGDWLGLYRRFFKSPHFDGWYRQRHKEMAQKLEALHLEAICEANLEIWMQDKSEVEVVDLVLKLRERLVRAQGHQLPVKEATLKRARLYIETVVGSLPKDLQVVLCPP
;
A
#
# COMPACT_ATOMS: atom_id res chain seq x y z
N MET A 1 20.27 -37.69 -17.04
CA MET A 1 19.01 -36.94 -16.81
C MET A 1 19.31 -35.47 -17.09
N GLY A 2 18.74 -34.91 -18.15
CA GLY A 2 18.96 -33.50 -18.53
C GLY A 2 18.14 -32.54 -17.67
N VAL A 3 18.59 -31.29 -17.57
CA VAL A 3 17.84 -30.20 -16.91
C VAL A 3 16.94 -29.52 -17.95
N VAL A 4 15.64 -29.42 -17.66
CA VAL A 4 14.64 -28.78 -18.55
C VAL A 4 14.40 -27.32 -18.19
N LEU A 5 14.48 -26.98 -16.90
CA LEU A 5 14.22 -25.64 -16.38
C LEU A 5 15.08 -25.38 -15.14
N GLN A 6 15.77 -24.23 -15.09
CA GLN A 6 16.48 -23.76 -13.91
C GLN A 6 15.89 -22.41 -13.49
N VAL A 7 15.38 -22.33 -12.26
CA VAL A 7 14.66 -21.15 -11.75
C VAL A 7 15.41 -20.58 -10.54
N TYR A 8 15.61 -19.27 -10.53
CA TYR A 8 16.07 -18.53 -9.36
C TYR A 8 14.89 -17.80 -8.72
N ILE A 9 14.61 -18.07 -7.45
CA ILE A 9 13.60 -17.36 -6.68
C ILE A 9 14.34 -16.38 -5.76
N PRO A 10 14.10 -15.06 -5.89
CA PRO A 10 14.76 -14.08 -5.04
C PRO A 10 14.49 -14.30 -3.55
N SER A 11 15.51 -14.12 -2.72
CA SER A 11 15.44 -14.24 -1.26
C SER A 11 15.50 -12.87 -0.57
N SER A 12 15.20 -12.81 0.73
CA SER A 12 15.30 -11.57 1.53
C SER A 12 16.71 -10.97 1.62
N ALA A 13 17.74 -11.71 1.19
CA ALA A 13 19.11 -11.22 1.08
C ALA A 13 19.39 -10.46 -0.23
N ASP A 14 18.50 -10.57 -1.22
CA ASP A 14 18.64 -9.91 -2.51
C ASP A 14 18.27 -8.43 -2.40
N LYS A 15 19.10 -7.56 -3.00
CA LYS A 15 18.81 -6.12 -3.05
C LYS A 15 17.64 -5.89 -4.03
N PRO A 16 16.61 -5.13 -3.65
CA PRO A 16 15.54 -4.76 -4.57
C PRO A 16 16.09 -3.82 -5.65
N GLU A 17 16.46 -4.35 -6.81
CA GLU A 17 16.80 -3.55 -7.98
C GLU A 17 15.52 -3.16 -8.73
N SER A 18 15.31 -1.87 -8.97
CA SER A 18 14.15 -1.32 -9.70
C SER A 18 14.35 -1.27 -11.22
N GLY A 19 15.08 -2.25 -11.77
CA GLY A 19 15.40 -2.34 -13.18
C GLY A 19 15.61 -3.79 -13.60
N PRO A 20 15.68 -4.10 -14.91
CA PRO A 20 16.01 -5.44 -15.34
C PRO A 20 17.34 -5.84 -14.67
N PRO A 21 17.40 -7.00 -14.00
CA PRO A 21 18.60 -7.41 -13.29
C PRO A 21 19.75 -7.36 -14.29
N LYS A 22 20.84 -6.68 -13.92
CA LYS A 22 22.07 -6.76 -14.71
C LYS A 22 22.38 -8.25 -14.85
N GLN A 23 22.53 -8.74 -16.09
CA GLN A 23 22.93 -10.13 -16.32
C GLN A 23 24.18 -10.39 -15.47
N CYS A 24 24.01 -11.13 -14.37
CA CYS A 24 25.15 -11.67 -13.66
C CYS A 24 25.94 -12.46 -14.70
N SER A 25 27.22 -12.16 -14.81
CA SER A 25 28.17 -12.79 -15.71
C SER A 25 28.40 -14.27 -15.36
N HIS A 26 27.34 -15.08 -15.31
CA HIS A 26 27.44 -16.52 -15.35
C HIS A 26 27.73 -16.90 -16.80
N LYS A 27 28.99 -16.74 -17.18
CA LYS A 27 29.55 -17.36 -18.37
C LYS A 27 29.17 -18.85 -18.32
N ASN A 28 28.44 -19.33 -19.33
CA ASN A 28 28.23 -20.74 -19.69
C ASN A 28 26.89 -21.42 -19.34
N LEU A 29 25.82 -20.70 -18.98
CA LEU A 29 24.46 -21.29 -19.00
C LEU A 29 23.80 -21.01 -20.36
N LEU A 30 23.80 -22.02 -21.25
CA LEU A 30 22.95 -22.06 -22.43
C LEU A 30 21.74 -22.95 -22.12
N PRO A 31 20.49 -22.49 -22.37
CA PRO A 31 20.10 -21.19 -22.88
C PRO A 31 20.23 -20.05 -21.84
N ALA A 32 20.35 -18.82 -22.33
CA ALA A 32 20.43 -17.63 -21.50
C ALA A 32 19.24 -17.53 -20.53
N PRO A 33 19.45 -17.12 -19.26
CA PRO A 33 18.38 -17.02 -18.29
C PRO A 33 17.34 -16.00 -18.76
N VAL A 34 16.08 -16.45 -18.86
CA VAL A 34 14.94 -15.58 -19.12
C VAL A 34 14.51 -14.97 -17.80
N VAL A 35 14.69 -13.65 -17.66
CA VAL A 35 14.15 -12.90 -16.53
C VAL A 35 12.65 -12.76 -16.77
N LEU A 36 11.86 -13.44 -15.95
CA LEU A 36 10.42 -13.18 -15.89
C LEU A 36 10.23 -11.90 -15.08
N THR A 37 9.76 -10.84 -15.76
CA THR A 37 9.24 -9.66 -15.06
C THR A 37 8.11 -10.09 -14.15
N SER A 38 8.02 -9.48 -12.98
CA SER A 38 6.90 -9.74 -12.07
C SER A 38 5.58 -9.54 -12.82
N VAL A 39 4.59 -10.42 -12.58
CA VAL A 39 3.21 -10.21 -13.09
C VAL A 39 2.62 -8.87 -12.65
N HIS A 40 3.23 -8.23 -11.65
CA HIS A 40 2.89 -6.90 -11.15
C HIS A 40 3.56 -5.75 -11.93
N GLU A 41 4.54 -6.01 -12.79
CA GLU A 41 5.24 -4.99 -13.59
C GLU A 41 4.55 -4.76 -14.95
N LEU A 42 3.37 -4.14 -14.89
CA LEU A 42 2.62 -3.75 -16.09
C LEU A 42 3.30 -2.64 -16.88
N ASP A 43 3.23 -2.65 -18.21
CA ASP A 43 3.54 -1.47 -19.02
C ASP A 43 2.46 -0.38 -18.76
N LEU A 44 2.66 0.39 -17.68
CA LEU A 44 1.70 1.40 -17.22
C LEU A 44 1.49 2.47 -18.27
N PHE A 45 2.52 2.81 -19.04
CA PHE A 45 2.38 3.79 -20.09
C PHE A 45 1.48 3.28 -21.21
N ARG A 46 1.63 2.02 -21.64
CA ARG A 46 0.70 1.40 -22.61
C ARG A 46 -0.74 1.43 -22.09
N CYS A 47 -0.96 1.07 -20.83
CA CYS A 47 -2.29 1.07 -20.21
C CYS A 47 -2.89 2.48 -20.15
N PHE A 48 -2.12 3.46 -19.67
CA PHE A 48 -2.60 4.82 -19.45
C PHE A 48 -2.52 5.72 -20.68
N ARG A 49 -1.89 5.29 -21.78
CA ARG A 49 -1.80 6.04 -23.05
C ARG A 49 -3.11 6.69 -23.51
N PRO A 50 -4.29 6.02 -23.51
CA PRO A 50 -5.56 6.67 -23.90
C PRO A 50 -6.05 7.72 -22.89
N VAL A 51 -5.55 7.70 -21.66
CA VAL A 51 -6.05 8.49 -20.52
C VAL A 51 -4.99 9.42 -19.89
N LEU A 52 -3.86 9.66 -20.55
CA LEU A 52 -2.74 10.47 -20.00
C LEU A 52 -3.21 11.83 -19.45
N ALA A 53 -4.14 12.49 -20.12
CA ALA A 53 -4.71 13.77 -19.68
C ALA A 53 -5.54 13.70 -18.39
N HIS A 54 -5.86 12.49 -17.93
CA HIS A 54 -6.73 12.19 -16.80
C HIS A 54 -6.08 11.28 -15.75
N VAL A 55 -4.80 10.92 -15.89
CA VAL A 55 -4.10 10.02 -14.94
C VAL A 55 -4.21 10.53 -13.50
N GLN A 56 -3.99 11.83 -13.27
CA GLN A 56 -4.09 12.40 -11.93
C GLN A 56 -5.52 12.33 -11.35
N LEU A 57 -6.54 12.52 -12.19
CA LEU A 57 -7.93 12.37 -11.77
C LEU A 57 -8.22 10.91 -11.40
N LEU A 58 -7.77 9.96 -12.23
CA LEU A 58 -7.91 8.54 -11.97
C LEU A 58 -7.17 8.13 -10.69
N TRP A 59 -5.95 8.64 -10.47
CA TRP A 59 -5.22 8.47 -9.22
C TRP A 59 -6.03 8.99 -8.02
N GLU A 60 -6.67 10.15 -8.13
CA GLU A 60 -7.49 10.71 -7.05
C GLU A 60 -8.73 9.84 -6.77
N LEU A 61 -9.40 9.32 -7.81
CA LEU A 61 -10.50 8.37 -7.64
C LEU A 61 -10.04 7.09 -6.96
N MET A 62 -8.87 6.56 -7.33
CA MET A 62 -8.29 5.39 -6.69
C MET A 62 -7.94 5.68 -5.23
N LEU A 63 -7.31 6.81 -4.93
CA LEU A 63 -6.92 7.20 -3.58
C LEU A 63 -8.13 7.31 -2.65
N LEU A 64 -9.24 7.82 -3.17
CA LEU A 64 -10.49 8.01 -2.43
C LEU A 64 -11.35 6.73 -2.36
N GLY A 65 -10.96 5.64 -3.02
CA GLY A 65 -11.73 4.40 -3.07
C GLY A 65 -13.07 4.56 -3.78
N GLU A 66 -13.12 5.44 -4.78
CA GLU A 66 -14.35 5.75 -5.52
C GLU A 66 -14.73 4.58 -6.47
N PRO A 67 -16.01 4.16 -6.49
CA PRO A 67 -16.47 3.07 -7.35
C PRO A 67 -16.26 3.37 -8.85
N LEU A 68 -15.53 2.52 -9.56
CA LEU A 68 -15.16 2.76 -10.96
C LEU A 68 -15.45 1.55 -11.85
N LEU A 69 -16.29 1.75 -12.87
CA LEU A 69 -16.50 0.77 -13.93
C LEU A 69 -15.54 1.03 -15.09
N VAL A 70 -14.71 0.04 -15.43
CA VAL A 70 -13.82 0.05 -16.61
C VAL A 70 -14.45 -0.80 -17.71
N LEU A 71 -14.97 -0.17 -18.76
CA LEU A 71 -15.50 -0.86 -19.93
C LEU A 71 -14.46 -0.86 -21.06
N ALA A 72 -13.90 -2.03 -21.33
CA ALA A 72 -12.81 -2.23 -22.28
C ALA A 72 -13.25 -3.00 -23.55
N PRO A 73 -12.49 -2.93 -24.66
CA PRO A 73 -12.80 -3.72 -25.86
C PRO A 73 -12.49 -5.22 -25.72
N SER A 74 -11.63 -5.61 -24.78
CA SER A 74 -11.28 -7.01 -24.56
C SER A 74 -10.98 -7.31 -23.09
N PRO A 75 -11.07 -8.59 -22.65
CA PRO A 75 -10.76 -8.97 -21.27
C PRO A 75 -9.33 -8.65 -20.86
N ALA A 76 -8.39 -8.75 -21.81
CA ALA A 76 -6.98 -8.39 -21.60
C ALA A 76 -6.83 -6.89 -21.29
N VAL A 77 -7.42 -6.01 -22.11
CA VAL A 77 -7.34 -4.55 -21.90
C VAL A 77 -8.07 -4.13 -20.62
N SER A 78 -9.18 -4.80 -20.29
CA SER A 78 -9.88 -4.63 -19.01
C SER A 78 -8.93 -4.92 -17.84
N SER A 79 -8.33 -6.11 -17.86
CA SER A 79 -7.50 -6.60 -16.77
C SER A 79 -6.25 -5.74 -16.59
N GLU A 80 -5.53 -5.45 -17.68
CA GLU A 80 -4.36 -4.57 -17.67
C GLU A 80 -4.69 -3.18 -17.12
N MET A 81 -5.81 -2.56 -17.54
CA MET A 81 -6.20 -1.24 -17.05
C MET A 81 -6.55 -1.25 -15.56
N VAL A 82 -7.38 -2.19 -15.10
CA VAL A 82 -7.77 -2.27 -13.68
C VAL A 82 -6.53 -2.46 -12.82
N LEU A 83 -5.65 -3.38 -13.18
CA LEU A 83 -4.41 -3.59 -12.43
C LEU A 83 -3.51 -2.35 -12.47
N ALA A 84 -3.38 -1.66 -13.62
CA ALA A 84 -2.62 -0.42 -13.72
C ALA A 84 -3.18 0.69 -12.82
N LEU A 85 -4.51 0.83 -12.75
CA LEU A 85 -5.19 1.76 -11.84
C LEU A 85 -4.90 1.43 -10.38
N THR A 86 -5.05 0.18 -9.96
CA THR A 86 -4.76 -0.21 -8.57
C THR A 86 -3.29 0.00 -8.17
N SER A 87 -2.37 -0.20 -9.12
CA SER A 87 -0.93 -0.01 -8.90
C SER A 87 -0.51 1.46 -8.79
N CYS A 88 -1.35 2.40 -9.22
CA CYS A 88 -0.97 3.83 -9.24
C CYS A 88 -0.85 4.45 -7.84
N LEU A 89 -1.34 3.76 -6.81
CA LEU A 89 -1.25 4.21 -5.42
C LEU A 89 0.04 3.78 -4.72
N GLN A 90 0.95 3.03 -5.36
CA GLN A 90 2.19 2.64 -4.70
C GLN A 90 2.97 3.88 -4.19
N PRO A 91 3.49 3.84 -2.94
CA PRO A 91 3.64 2.67 -2.06
C PRO A 91 2.44 2.42 -1.13
N LEU A 92 1.39 3.25 -1.18
CA LEU A 92 0.17 3.02 -0.42
C LEU A 92 -0.51 1.74 -0.90
N LYS A 93 -0.84 0.84 0.04
CA LYS A 93 -1.54 -0.40 -0.28
C LYS A 93 -2.94 -0.11 -0.79
N PHE A 94 -3.31 -0.75 -1.90
CA PHE A 94 -4.69 -0.74 -2.38
C PHE A 94 -5.57 -1.60 -1.44
N CYS A 95 -6.55 -0.98 -0.79
CA CYS A 95 -7.41 -1.61 0.23
C CYS A 95 -8.88 -1.73 -0.21
N CYS A 96 -9.19 -1.34 -1.44
CA CYS A 96 -10.50 -1.56 -2.04
C CYS A 96 -10.53 -2.89 -2.79
N ASP A 97 -11.73 -3.36 -3.10
CA ASP A 97 -11.90 -4.50 -3.99
C ASP A 97 -11.61 -4.11 -5.43
N TYR A 98 -11.17 -5.07 -6.23
CA TYR A 98 -11.04 -4.89 -7.67
C TYR A 98 -11.24 -6.22 -8.38
N ARG A 99 -11.83 -6.15 -9.58
CA ARG A 99 -12.03 -7.29 -10.47
C ARG A 99 -11.43 -6.92 -11.82
N PRO A 100 -10.24 -7.46 -12.17
CA PRO A 100 -9.62 -7.17 -13.46
C PRO A 100 -10.52 -7.51 -14.65
N TYR A 101 -11.31 -8.58 -14.50
CA TYR A 101 -12.36 -8.96 -15.42
C TYR A 101 -13.55 -9.56 -14.68
N PHE A 102 -14.74 -9.06 -14.98
CA PHE A 102 -16.00 -9.41 -14.34
C PHE A 102 -17.09 -9.61 -15.39
N THR A 103 -17.97 -10.56 -15.13
CA THR A 103 -18.97 -11.08 -16.05
C THR A 103 -20.33 -11.20 -15.36
N VAL A 104 -21.37 -11.45 -16.15
CA VAL A 104 -22.72 -11.69 -15.64
C VAL A 104 -22.86 -13.05 -14.94
N HIS A 105 -21.87 -13.93 -15.09
CA HIS A 105 -21.87 -15.29 -14.55
C HIS A 105 -21.15 -15.38 -13.20
N ASP A 106 -20.48 -14.31 -12.76
CA ASP A 106 -19.85 -14.26 -11.44
C ASP A 106 -20.91 -14.30 -10.33
N SER A 107 -20.64 -15.05 -9.26
CA SER A 107 -21.57 -15.24 -8.15
C SER A 107 -21.99 -13.92 -7.48
N GLU A 108 -21.09 -12.92 -7.47
CA GLU A 108 -21.34 -11.61 -6.86
C GLU A 108 -22.04 -10.62 -7.80
N PHE A 109 -22.46 -11.05 -9.01
CA PHE A 109 -23.16 -10.18 -9.97
C PHE A 109 -24.36 -9.46 -9.35
N LYS A 110 -25.17 -10.15 -8.57
CA LYS A 110 -26.34 -9.54 -7.91
C LYS A 110 -25.95 -8.48 -6.87
N GLU A 111 -24.84 -8.67 -6.18
CA GLU A 111 -24.33 -7.75 -5.16
C GLU A 111 -23.84 -6.44 -5.80
N PHE A 112 -23.02 -6.53 -6.84
CA PHE A 112 -22.49 -5.33 -7.50
C PHE A 112 -23.52 -4.56 -8.33
N THR A 113 -24.63 -5.20 -8.70
CA THR A 113 -25.67 -4.61 -9.57
C THR A 113 -26.91 -4.14 -8.81
N THR A 114 -26.97 -4.37 -7.50
CA THR A 114 -28.09 -3.89 -6.68
C THR A 114 -28.18 -2.37 -6.69
N ARG A 115 -29.41 -1.85 -6.62
CA ARG A 115 -29.70 -0.41 -6.52
C ARG A 115 -30.16 0.00 -5.12
N THR A 116 -30.27 -0.96 -4.20
CA THR A 116 -30.75 -0.72 -2.83
C THR A 116 -29.67 -0.12 -1.94
N GLN A 117 -28.40 -0.28 -2.31
CA GLN A 117 -27.25 0.20 -1.55
C GLN A 117 -26.39 1.11 -2.41
N ALA A 118 -25.57 1.94 -1.75
CA ALA A 118 -24.55 2.70 -2.44
C ALA A 118 -23.54 1.73 -3.11
N PRO A 119 -23.00 2.08 -4.29
CA PRO A 119 -22.00 1.24 -4.93
C PRO A 119 -20.79 1.02 -3.99
N PRO A 120 -20.30 -0.23 -3.85
CA PRO A 120 -19.15 -0.50 -3.00
C PRO A 120 -17.88 0.12 -3.56
N SER A 121 -16.88 0.36 -2.71
CA SER A 121 -15.55 0.79 -3.13
C SER A 121 -14.86 -0.33 -3.92
N VAL A 122 -15.12 -0.38 -5.23
CA VAL A 122 -14.62 -1.41 -6.13
C VAL A 122 -14.24 -0.85 -7.50
N VAL A 123 -13.18 -1.41 -8.10
CA VAL A 123 -12.83 -1.19 -9.50
C VAL A 123 -13.22 -2.42 -10.32
N LEU A 124 -14.22 -2.27 -11.20
CA LEU A 124 -14.84 -3.36 -11.93
C LEU A 124 -14.46 -3.31 -13.41
N GLY A 125 -13.68 -4.27 -13.89
CA GLY A 125 -13.33 -4.39 -15.30
C GLY A 125 -14.32 -5.28 -16.06
N VAL A 126 -14.87 -4.79 -17.15
CA VAL A 126 -15.86 -5.51 -17.98
C VAL A 126 -15.64 -5.25 -19.46
N THR A 127 -16.22 -6.09 -20.31
CA THR A 127 -16.25 -5.90 -21.77
C THR A 127 -17.65 -5.72 -22.32
N ASN A 128 -18.66 -6.29 -21.65
CA ASN A 128 -20.03 -6.30 -22.15
C ASN A 128 -20.71 -4.93 -21.90
N PRO A 129 -21.17 -4.22 -22.95
CA PRO A 129 -21.88 -2.95 -22.83
C PRO A 129 -23.17 -3.03 -21.99
N PHE A 130 -23.73 -4.22 -21.78
CA PHE A 130 -24.83 -4.46 -20.85
C PHE A 130 -24.61 -3.81 -19.47
N PHE A 131 -23.37 -3.85 -18.96
CA PHE A 131 -23.02 -3.25 -17.67
C PHE A 131 -23.25 -1.73 -17.62
N ILE A 132 -23.25 -1.02 -18.75
CA ILE A 132 -23.60 0.41 -18.79
C ILE A 132 -25.05 0.62 -18.33
N LYS A 133 -25.97 -0.24 -18.78
CA LYS A 133 -27.39 -0.15 -18.39
C LYS A 133 -27.58 -0.54 -16.92
N THR A 134 -26.94 -1.63 -16.55
CA THR A 134 -27.09 -2.24 -15.22
C THR A 134 -26.51 -1.33 -14.15
N LEU A 135 -25.32 -0.78 -14.39
CA LEU A 135 -24.56 0.07 -13.48
C LEU A 135 -24.65 1.56 -13.82
N GLN A 136 -25.71 2.00 -14.51
CA GLN A 136 -25.90 3.41 -14.89
C GLN A 136 -25.93 4.40 -13.70
N HIS A 137 -26.18 3.87 -12.49
CA HIS A 137 -26.23 4.62 -11.24
C HIS A 137 -24.84 4.80 -10.61
N TRP A 138 -23.81 4.11 -11.13
CA TRP A 138 -22.43 4.26 -10.65
C TRP A 138 -21.86 5.63 -11.01
N PRO A 139 -21.04 6.22 -10.13
CA PRO A 139 -20.59 7.59 -10.28
C PRO A 139 -19.55 7.77 -11.39
N HIS A 140 -18.72 6.75 -11.65
CA HIS A 140 -17.59 6.82 -12.56
C HIS A 140 -17.56 5.66 -13.55
N VAL A 141 -17.48 5.98 -14.84
CA VAL A 141 -17.33 4.99 -15.91
C VAL A 141 -16.19 5.39 -16.85
N LEU A 142 -15.19 4.53 -16.98
CA LEU A 142 -14.09 4.64 -17.93
C LEU A 142 -14.36 3.74 -19.13
N ARG A 143 -14.74 4.32 -20.27
CA ARG A 143 -14.88 3.59 -21.55
C ARG A 143 -13.59 3.72 -22.36
N ILE A 144 -12.85 2.62 -22.47
CA ILE A 144 -11.64 2.52 -23.29
C ILE A 144 -12.05 2.16 -24.72
N GLY A 145 -11.43 2.79 -25.72
CA GLY A 145 -11.67 2.45 -27.13
C GLY A 145 -10.80 1.30 -27.63
N GLU A 146 -11.07 0.86 -28.86
CA GLU A 146 -10.20 -0.08 -29.60
C GLU A 146 -8.75 0.41 -29.63
N PRO A 147 -7.76 -0.47 -29.38
CA PRO A 147 -6.35 -0.13 -29.53
C PRO A 147 -6.07 0.17 -31.02
N LYS A 148 -5.54 1.36 -31.31
CA LYS A 148 -5.13 1.73 -32.67
C LYS A 148 -3.71 1.23 -32.97
N MET A 149 -3.41 1.07 -34.26
CA MET A 149 -2.11 0.66 -34.79
C MET A 149 -0.94 1.50 -34.22
N PRO A 150 0.24 0.88 -34.03
CA PRO A 150 1.42 1.56 -33.53
C PRO A 150 1.91 2.63 -34.54
N GLY A 151 1.70 3.90 -34.21
CA GLY A 151 2.17 5.04 -35.03
C GLY A 151 1.33 6.31 -34.86
N ASP A 152 0.04 6.17 -34.57
CA ASP A 152 -0.86 7.32 -34.36
C ASP A 152 -0.64 7.97 -32.99
N LEU A 153 -0.66 9.31 -32.96
CA LEU A 153 -0.81 10.06 -31.71
C LEU A 153 -2.12 9.62 -31.04
N PRO A 154 -2.09 9.22 -29.76
CA PRO A 154 -3.28 8.73 -29.09
C PRO A 154 -4.30 9.86 -28.98
N LYS A 155 -5.50 9.65 -29.56
CA LYS A 155 -6.66 10.50 -29.27
C LYS A 155 -6.99 10.34 -27.79
N GLN A 156 -6.62 11.34 -27.00
CA GLN A 156 -6.93 11.37 -25.57
C GLN A 156 -8.45 11.27 -25.39
N ILE A 157 -8.90 10.41 -24.48
CA ILE A 157 -10.31 10.31 -24.17
C ILE A 157 -10.82 11.64 -23.60
N LYS A 158 -12.10 11.93 -23.83
CA LYS A 158 -12.72 13.16 -23.32
C LYS A 158 -13.39 12.91 -21.98
N LEU A 159 -13.30 13.90 -21.09
CA LEU A 159 -14.11 13.97 -19.88
C LEU A 159 -15.56 14.32 -20.24
N LYS A 160 -16.53 13.59 -19.70
CA LYS A 160 -17.96 13.75 -19.97
C LYS A 160 -18.75 13.65 -18.66
N LYS A 161 -19.92 14.31 -18.61
CA LYS A 161 -20.86 14.14 -17.50
C LYS A 161 -21.49 12.73 -17.54
N PRO A 162 -21.81 12.11 -16.38
CA PRO A 162 -22.48 10.81 -16.33
C PRO A 162 -23.81 10.78 -17.09
N SER A 163 -24.56 11.88 -17.08
CA SER A 163 -25.82 12.01 -17.83
C SER A 163 -25.69 11.86 -19.36
N ARG A 164 -24.48 11.95 -19.92
CA ARG A 164 -24.21 11.74 -21.35
C ARG A 164 -23.90 10.28 -21.69
N LEU A 165 -23.90 9.38 -20.70
CA LEU A 165 -23.66 7.96 -20.89
C LEU A 165 -24.90 7.33 -21.52
N LYS A 166 -24.80 6.97 -22.81
CA LYS A 166 -25.86 6.26 -23.55
C LYS A 166 -25.52 4.77 -23.60
N THR A 167 -26.51 3.91 -23.37
CA THR A 167 -26.34 2.45 -23.28
C THR A 167 -25.78 1.78 -24.54
N LEU A 168 -26.19 2.23 -25.73
CA LEU A 168 -25.87 1.53 -27.00
C LEU A 168 -24.72 2.18 -27.80
N ASP A 169 -24.46 3.48 -27.60
CA ASP A 169 -23.47 4.25 -28.38
C ASP A 169 -22.45 4.98 -27.49
N THR A 170 -21.91 4.29 -26.49
CA THR A 170 -20.95 4.91 -25.58
C THR A 170 -19.60 5.11 -26.27
N LYS A 171 -19.39 6.32 -26.81
CA LYS A 171 -18.07 6.74 -27.31
C LYS A 171 -17.03 6.66 -26.18
N PRO A 172 -15.78 6.27 -26.47
CA PRO A 172 -14.68 6.33 -25.51
C PRO A 172 -14.62 7.66 -24.75
N GLY A 173 -14.36 7.59 -23.45
CA GLY A 173 -14.52 8.72 -22.54
C GLY A 173 -14.46 8.31 -21.08
N LEU A 174 -14.14 9.27 -20.24
CA LEU A 174 -14.27 9.16 -18.79
C LEU A 174 -15.53 9.93 -18.39
N TYR A 175 -16.50 9.21 -17.87
CA TYR A 175 -17.81 9.72 -17.46
C TYR A 175 -17.81 9.86 -15.95
N THR A 176 -17.77 11.09 -15.45
CA THR A 176 -17.72 11.39 -14.02
C THR A 176 -18.22 12.81 -13.76
N ALA A 177 -18.85 13.01 -12.60
CA ALA A 177 -19.17 14.33 -12.08
C ALA A 177 -18.10 14.85 -11.09
N HIS A 178 -17.06 14.05 -10.82
CA HIS A 178 -16.01 14.35 -9.86
C HIS A 178 -15.21 15.57 -10.28
N THR A 179 -15.04 16.50 -9.34
CA THR A 179 -14.14 17.63 -9.45
C THR A 179 -12.88 17.34 -8.67
N THR A 180 -11.73 17.35 -9.35
CA THR A 180 -10.45 17.04 -8.71
C THR A 180 -10.07 18.08 -7.67
N TYR A 181 -9.62 17.63 -6.50
CA TYR A 181 -9.08 18.51 -5.46
C TYR A 181 -7.76 19.15 -5.91
N LEU A 182 -6.92 18.38 -6.63
CA LEU A 182 -5.61 18.85 -7.08
C LEU A 182 -5.63 19.34 -8.53
N HIS A 183 -4.84 20.37 -8.80
CA HIS A 183 -4.67 20.91 -10.14
C HIS A 183 -3.85 19.96 -11.02
N ARG A 184 -4.26 19.83 -12.29
CA ARG A 184 -3.57 18.95 -13.26
C ARG A 184 -2.13 19.35 -13.50
N ASP A 185 -1.23 18.38 -13.47
CA ASP A 185 0.16 18.55 -13.92
C ASP A 185 0.26 18.65 -15.45
N LYS A 186 0.18 19.89 -15.96
CA LYS A 186 0.37 20.19 -17.39
C LYS A 186 1.83 19.96 -17.83
N ALA A 187 2.81 19.97 -16.93
CA ALA A 187 4.22 19.77 -17.28
C ALA A 187 4.50 18.30 -17.57
N LEU A 188 4.04 17.40 -16.70
CA LEU A 188 4.10 15.96 -16.92
C LEU A 188 3.41 15.56 -18.23
N LEU A 189 2.17 16.00 -18.43
CA LEU A 189 1.42 15.66 -19.65
C LEU A 189 2.18 16.08 -20.91
N ARG A 190 2.72 17.31 -20.94
CA ARG A 190 3.55 17.79 -22.06
C ARG A 190 4.82 16.95 -22.23
N ARG A 191 5.47 16.54 -21.15
CA ARG A 191 6.70 15.71 -21.16
C ARG A 191 6.42 14.30 -21.72
N LEU A 192 5.31 13.68 -21.34
CA LEU A 192 4.87 12.38 -21.85
C LEU A 192 4.45 12.44 -23.33
N LEU A 193 3.68 13.45 -23.73
CA LEU A 193 3.27 13.66 -25.12
C LEU A 193 4.47 13.95 -26.04
N ARG A 194 5.44 14.74 -25.59
CA ARG A 194 6.71 14.93 -26.33
C ARG A 194 7.51 13.64 -26.45
N GLY A 195 7.47 12.77 -25.44
CA GLY A 195 8.08 11.44 -25.51
C GLY A 195 7.49 10.58 -26.63
N LEU A 196 6.17 10.64 -26.83
CA LEU A 196 5.51 9.96 -27.96
C LEU A 196 5.94 10.53 -29.31
N GLN A 197 6.00 11.85 -29.44
CA GLN A 197 6.45 12.52 -30.68
C GLN A 197 7.89 12.15 -31.04
N LYS A 198 8.75 12.02 -30.03
CA LYS A 198 10.16 11.62 -30.19
C LYS A 198 10.38 10.11 -30.28
N LYS A 199 9.32 9.30 -30.39
CA LYS A 199 9.37 7.82 -30.42
C LYS A 199 10.20 7.22 -29.27
N ARG A 200 10.13 7.83 -28.08
CA ARG A 200 10.80 7.32 -26.88
C ARG A 200 10.29 5.91 -26.56
N PRO A 201 11.16 4.95 -26.16
CA PRO A 201 10.74 3.61 -25.76
C PRO A 201 9.67 3.63 -24.66
N SER A 202 8.76 2.65 -24.70
CA SER A 202 7.64 2.54 -23.74
C SER A 202 8.16 2.44 -22.30
N ASP A 203 9.23 1.69 -22.07
CA ASP A 203 9.81 1.47 -20.75
C ASP A 203 10.25 2.76 -20.07
N VAL A 204 10.85 3.69 -20.82
CA VAL A 204 11.28 4.99 -20.29
C VAL A 204 10.06 5.86 -19.96
N GLN A 205 8.99 5.78 -20.75
CA GLN A 205 7.74 6.50 -20.46
C GLN A 205 7.02 5.89 -19.26
N THR A 206 7.06 4.57 -19.10
CA THR A 206 6.52 3.82 -17.96
C THR A 206 7.28 4.15 -16.69
N ALA A 207 8.61 4.17 -16.72
CA ALA A 207 9.44 4.57 -15.57
C ALA A 207 9.14 6.01 -15.13
N LEU A 208 9.01 6.93 -16.09
CA LEU A 208 8.65 8.33 -15.84
C LEU A 208 7.27 8.45 -15.17
N LEU A 209 6.29 7.72 -15.69
CA LEU A 209 4.93 7.73 -15.16
C LEU A 209 4.85 7.10 -13.77
N ARG A 210 5.53 5.97 -13.55
CA ARG A 210 5.66 5.32 -12.23
C ARG A 210 6.30 6.26 -11.22
N GLN A 211 7.42 6.89 -11.58
CA GLN A 211 8.11 7.84 -10.72
C GLN A 211 7.18 9.00 -10.31
N HIS A 212 6.45 9.58 -11.26
CA HIS A 212 5.52 10.65 -10.93
C HIS A 212 4.39 10.21 -9.98
N LEU A 213 3.78 9.05 -10.22
CA LEU A 213 2.72 8.50 -9.37
C LEU A 213 3.24 8.14 -7.96
N LEU A 214 4.47 7.63 -7.89
CA LEU A 214 5.17 7.34 -6.64
C LEU A 214 5.40 8.63 -5.85
N GLU A 215 6.01 9.64 -6.46
CA GLU A 215 6.29 10.94 -5.84
C GLU A 215 4.99 11.62 -5.37
N LEU A 216 3.92 11.53 -6.18
CA LEU A 216 2.62 12.08 -5.83
C LEU A 216 2.02 11.37 -4.60
N THR A 217 2.02 10.05 -4.59
CA THR A 217 1.49 9.27 -3.46
C THR A 217 2.33 9.46 -2.21
N GLN A 218 3.67 9.46 -2.33
CA GLN A 218 4.56 9.75 -1.21
C GLN A 218 4.34 11.15 -0.67
N GLY A 219 4.25 12.17 -1.53
CA GLY A 219 3.98 13.54 -1.11
C GLY A 219 2.66 13.68 -0.33
N PHE A 220 1.65 12.88 -0.68
CA PHE A 220 0.40 12.79 0.07
C PHE A 220 0.54 12.01 1.41
N ILE A 221 1.32 10.94 1.46
CA ILE A 221 1.42 10.09 2.66
C ILE A 221 2.41 10.61 3.70
N ILE A 222 3.51 11.25 3.28
CA ILE A 222 4.59 11.72 4.17
C ILE A 222 4.06 12.55 5.36
N PRO A 223 3.18 13.56 5.20
CA PRO A 223 2.64 14.32 6.32
C PRO A 223 1.89 13.44 7.33
N LEU A 224 1.12 12.45 6.85
CA LEU A 224 0.38 11.52 7.71
C LEU A 224 1.35 10.66 8.53
N GLU A 225 2.44 10.21 7.93
CA GLU A 225 3.47 9.42 8.62
C GLU A 225 4.19 10.23 9.68
N HIS A 226 4.54 11.48 9.38
CA HIS A 226 5.17 12.38 10.35
C HIS A 226 4.24 12.64 11.53
N TYR A 227 2.95 12.89 11.27
CA TYR A 227 1.99 13.07 12.34
C TYR A 227 1.79 11.79 13.16
N MET A 228 1.64 10.61 12.54
CA MET A 228 1.60 9.33 13.26
C MET A 228 2.83 9.11 14.14
N ALA A 229 4.03 9.42 13.65
CA ALA A 229 5.25 9.30 14.42
C ALA A 229 5.25 10.20 15.67
N SER A 230 4.65 11.40 15.58
CA SER A 230 4.50 12.31 16.72
C SER A 230 3.55 11.79 17.82
N LEU A 231 2.70 10.81 17.51
CA LEU A 231 1.81 10.16 18.48
C LEU A 231 2.52 9.09 19.34
N MET A 232 3.75 8.69 18.96
CA MET A 232 4.56 7.79 19.78
C MET A 232 4.89 8.42 21.14
N PRO A 233 4.79 7.65 22.23
CA PRO A 233 5.31 8.08 23.52
C PRO A 233 6.82 8.39 23.46
N LEU A 234 7.27 9.33 24.27
CA LEU A 234 8.68 9.66 24.39
C LEU A 234 9.45 8.45 24.97
N PRO A 235 10.69 8.17 24.51
CA PRO A 235 11.47 7.06 25.06
C PRO A 235 11.64 7.13 26.58
N LYS A 236 11.75 8.34 27.14
CA LYS A 236 11.90 8.57 28.59
C LYS A 236 10.68 8.17 29.42
N SER A 237 9.49 8.08 28.83
CA SER A 237 8.29 7.64 29.55
C SER A 237 8.08 6.13 29.52
N ILE A 238 8.91 5.40 28.76
CA ILE A 238 8.89 3.93 28.73
C ILE A 238 9.71 3.43 29.91
N THR A 239 9.02 2.99 30.97
CA THR A 239 9.69 2.47 32.16
C THR A 239 9.62 0.93 32.20
N PRO A 240 10.71 0.23 32.59
CA PRO A 240 10.82 -1.24 32.56
C PRO A 240 9.71 -2.00 33.29
N TRP A 241 9.31 -1.51 34.45
CA TRP A 241 8.50 -2.26 35.41
C TRP A 241 7.06 -1.78 35.50
N LYS A 242 6.61 -1.00 34.52
CA LYS A 242 5.24 -0.49 34.45
C LYS A 242 4.65 -0.81 33.09
N THR A 243 3.33 -0.72 32.98
CA THR A 243 2.65 -0.84 31.70
C THR A 243 3.17 0.22 30.73
N PRO A 244 3.50 -0.14 29.47
CA PRO A 244 3.91 0.82 28.46
C PRO A 244 2.89 1.96 28.31
N PRO A 245 3.36 3.20 28.11
CA PRO A 245 2.46 4.31 27.78
C PRO A 245 1.70 4.00 26.50
N GLN A 246 0.43 4.40 26.42
CA GLN A 246 -0.37 4.19 25.21
C GLN A 246 0.05 5.15 24.10
N ILE A 247 -0.09 4.70 22.84
CA ILE A 247 0.05 5.56 21.67
C ILE A 247 -1.08 6.60 21.70
N HIS A 248 -0.76 7.86 21.44
CA HIS A 248 -1.76 8.92 21.44
C HIS A 248 -2.78 8.70 20.30
N PRO A 249 -4.06 9.00 20.53
CA PRO A 249 -5.07 8.80 19.50
C PRO A 249 -4.86 9.77 18.33
N PHE A 250 -5.13 9.30 17.11
CA PHE A 250 -5.07 10.13 15.91
C PHE A 250 -6.26 11.09 15.88
N ARG A 251 -6.00 12.40 15.84
CA ARG A 251 -7.03 13.43 15.75
C ARG A 251 -6.97 14.13 14.39
N GLN A 252 -8.04 13.99 13.60
CA GLN A 252 -8.09 14.53 12.24
C GLN A 252 -7.90 16.05 12.23
N ASP A 253 -8.53 16.79 13.14
CA ASP A 253 -8.42 18.25 13.19
C ASP A 253 -7.01 18.74 13.55
N ASP A 254 -6.30 18.02 14.42
CA ASP A 254 -4.91 18.33 14.80
C ASP A 254 -3.98 18.09 13.61
N PHE A 255 -4.17 16.97 12.91
CA PHE A 255 -3.45 16.68 11.68
C PHE A 255 -3.71 17.77 10.62
N LEU A 256 -4.96 18.12 10.36
CA LEU A 256 -5.31 19.11 9.33
C LEU A 256 -4.71 20.49 9.65
N ARG A 257 -4.64 20.89 10.93
CA ARG A 257 -3.94 22.11 11.37
C ARG A 257 -2.43 22.02 11.15
N SER A 258 -1.83 20.84 11.31
CA SER A 258 -0.39 20.66 11.09
C SER A 258 0.04 20.83 9.62
N LEU A 259 -0.89 20.64 8.67
CA LEU A 259 -0.61 20.74 7.24
C LEU A 259 -0.14 22.12 6.79
N GLU A 260 -0.47 23.19 7.51
CA GLU A 260 0.05 24.53 7.19
C GLU A 260 1.58 24.59 7.31
N ARG A 261 2.15 23.84 8.28
CA ARG A 261 3.58 23.83 8.59
C ARG A 261 4.32 22.64 7.98
N SER A 262 3.64 21.50 7.84
CA SER A 262 4.24 20.21 7.47
C SER A 262 3.44 19.46 6.39
N GLY A 263 2.77 20.19 5.50
CA GLY A 263 1.91 19.60 4.48
C GLY A 263 2.64 19.14 3.20
N PRO A 264 1.88 18.54 2.25
CA PRO A 264 2.40 18.03 0.98
C PRO A 264 3.16 19.06 0.15
N GLN A 265 2.89 20.35 0.33
CA GLN A 265 3.57 21.43 -0.39
C GLN A 265 5.10 21.46 -0.20
N LEU A 266 5.63 20.77 0.83
CA LEU A 266 7.06 20.64 1.07
C LEU A 266 7.74 19.60 0.17
N THR A 267 6.98 18.61 -0.31
CA THR A 267 7.50 17.45 -1.06
C THR A 267 6.85 17.29 -2.44
N CYS A 268 5.70 17.93 -2.67
CA CYS A 268 4.93 17.89 -3.90
C CYS A 268 4.70 19.30 -4.44
N LEU A 269 4.97 19.49 -5.73
CA LEU A 269 4.79 20.78 -6.42
C LEU A 269 3.34 21.05 -6.87
N LEU A 270 2.43 20.09 -6.65
CA LEU A 270 1.03 20.25 -7.05
C LEU A 270 0.29 21.18 -6.10
N LYS A 271 -0.50 22.07 -6.71
CA LYS A 271 -1.40 22.99 -6.01
C LYS A 271 -2.83 22.45 -6.05
N GLY A 272 -3.65 22.86 -5.11
CA GLY A 272 -5.05 22.49 -5.02
C GLY A 272 -5.52 22.42 -3.57
N ASP A 273 -6.71 21.86 -3.38
CA ASP A 273 -7.33 21.69 -2.08
C ASP A 273 -6.87 20.38 -1.40
N TRP A 274 -5.64 20.39 -0.87
CA TRP A 274 -5.10 19.27 -0.11
C TRP A 274 -5.94 18.95 1.14
N LEU A 275 -6.47 19.98 1.82
CA LEU A 275 -7.30 19.82 3.00
C LEU A 275 -8.58 19.04 2.69
N GLY A 276 -9.28 19.39 1.60
CA GLY A 276 -10.44 18.67 1.11
C GLY A 276 -10.12 17.23 0.73
N LEU A 277 -8.97 17.01 0.08
CA LEU A 277 -8.52 15.67 -0.29
C LEU A 277 -8.30 14.78 0.95
N TYR A 278 -7.61 15.27 1.98
CA TYR A 278 -7.41 14.52 3.23
C TYR A 278 -8.73 14.24 3.96
N ARG A 279 -9.62 15.23 4.05
CA ARG A 279 -10.95 15.04 4.69
C ARG A 279 -11.75 13.93 4.00
N ARG A 280 -11.65 13.82 2.68
CA ARG A 280 -12.30 12.75 1.92
C ARG A 280 -11.56 11.42 2.09
N PHE A 281 -10.23 11.43 2.07
CA PHE A 281 -9.40 10.25 2.27
C PHE A 281 -9.64 9.57 3.63
N PHE A 282 -9.85 10.32 4.71
CA PHE A 282 -10.17 9.75 6.03
C PHE A 282 -11.45 8.93 6.08
N LYS A 283 -12.32 9.06 5.07
CA LYS A 283 -13.54 8.26 4.91
C LYS A 283 -13.36 7.05 3.99
N SER A 284 -12.17 6.88 3.41
CA SER A 284 -11.88 5.83 2.44
C SER A 284 -11.39 4.54 3.12
N PRO A 285 -11.55 3.37 2.48
CA PRO A 285 -10.97 2.11 2.94
C PRO A 285 -9.43 2.13 3.02
N HIS A 286 -8.79 2.95 2.19
CA HIS A 286 -7.34 3.10 2.17
C HIS A 286 -6.80 3.71 3.47
N PHE A 287 -7.49 4.71 4.02
CA PHE A 287 -7.09 5.27 5.31
C PHE A 287 -7.24 4.26 6.43
N ASP A 288 -8.36 3.53 6.50
CA ASP A 288 -8.58 2.51 7.53
C ASP A 288 -7.50 1.41 7.47
N GLY A 289 -7.24 0.88 6.27
CA GLY A 289 -6.20 -0.13 6.06
C GLY A 289 -4.80 0.38 6.42
N TRP A 290 -4.44 1.59 5.97
CA TRP A 290 -3.16 2.22 6.30
C TRP A 290 -3.04 2.51 7.80
N TYR A 291 -4.07 3.05 8.44
CA TYR A 291 -4.06 3.42 9.85
C TYR A 291 -3.90 2.19 10.75
N ARG A 292 -4.66 1.12 10.49
CA ARG A 292 -4.54 -0.15 11.24
C ARG A 292 -3.15 -0.75 11.12
N GLN A 293 -2.60 -0.78 9.89
CA GLN A 293 -1.26 -1.28 9.66
C GLN A 293 -0.22 -0.44 10.41
N ARG A 294 -0.31 0.89 10.30
CA ARG A 294 0.64 1.81 10.94
C ARG A 294 0.56 1.78 12.47
N HIS A 295 -0.66 1.70 13.01
CA HIS A 295 -0.87 1.55 14.44
C HIS A 295 -0.32 0.23 14.96
N LYS A 296 -0.50 -0.87 14.21
CA LYS A 296 0.10 -2.18 14.54
C LYS A 296 1.63 -2.11 14.58
N GLU A 297 2.26 -1.51 13.57
CA GLU A 297 3.72 -1.31 13.53
C GLU A 297 4.22 -0.47 14.71
N MET A 298 3.51 0.61 15.04
CA MET A 298 3.84 1.45 16.19
C MET A 298 3.70 0.71 17.52
N ALA A 299 2.65 -0.09 17.69
CA ALA A 299 2.44 -0.91 18.88
C ALA A 299 3.55 -1.96 19.04
N GLN A 300 3.93 -2.63 17.94
CA GLN A 300 5.07 -3.56 17.93
C GLN A 300 6.39 -2.86 18.26
N LYS A 301 6.61 -1.65 17.74
CA LYS A 301 7.80 -0.84 18.04
C LYS A 301 7.84 -0.43 19.51
N LEU A 302 6.71 0.00 20.08
CA LEU A 302 6.61 0.35 21.50
C LEU A 302 6.88 -0.86 22.39
N GLU A 303 6.35 -2.03 22.03
CA GLU A 303 6.60 -3.28 22.73
C GLU A 303 8.08 -3.68 22.68
N ALA A 304 8.73 -3.52 21.52
CA ALA A 304 10.17 -3.74 21.38
C ALA A 304 10.99 -2.79 22.25
N LEU A 305 10.69 -1.49 22.27
CA LEU A 305 11.36 -0.50 23.12
C LEU A 305 11.17 -0.79 24.61
N HIS A 306 9.99 -1.27 25.01
CA HIS A 306 9.74 -1.66 26.39
C HIS A 306 10.54 -2.90 26.79
N LEU A 307 10.66 -3.88 25.90
CA LEU A 307 11.52 -5.05 26.14
C LEU A 307 12.99 -4.64 26.27
N GLU A 308 13.46 -3.71 25.44
CA GLU A 308 14.82 -3.14 25.56
C GLU A 308 15.01 -2.49 26.93
N ALA A 309 14.06 -1.67 27.38
CA ALA A 309 14.11 -1.04 28.71
C ALA A 309 14.17 -2.07 29.84
N ILE A 310 13.39 -3.16 29.77
CA ILE A 310 13.46 -4.26 30.75
C ILE A 310 14.85 -4.90 30.78
N CYS A 311 15.39 -5.22 29.60
CA CYS A 311 16.70 -5.87 29.50
C CYS A 311 17.85 -4.97 29.96
N GLU A 312 17.68 -3.65 29.97
CA GLU A 312 18.67 -2.68 30.46
C GLU A 312 18.52 -2.36 31.95
N ALA A 313 17.39 -2.71 32.56
CA ALA A 313 17.11 -2.45 33.96
C ALA A 313 17.86 -3.43 34.88
N ASN A 314 18.21 -2.94 36.08
CA ASN A 314 18.83 -3.77 37.10
C ASN A 314 17.76 -4.67 37.77
N LEU A 315 17.83 -5.97 37.46
CA LEU A 315 16.91 -6.99 37.96
C LEU A 315 17.05 -7.20 39.47
N GLU A 316 18.29 -7.25 39.97
CA GLU A 316 18.59 -7.64 41.34
C GLU A 316 17.95 -6.66 42.33
N ILE A 317 18.02 -5.36 42.01
CA ILE A 317 17.38 -4.30 42.80
C ILE A 317 15.86 -4.43 42.74
N TRP A 318 15.29 -4.77 41.60
CA TRP A 318 13.83 -4.89 41.46
C TRP A 318 13.28 -6.10 42.22
N MET A 319 13.99 -7.22 42.24
CA MET A 319 13.54 -8.46 42.89
C MET A 319 13.50 -8.39 44.42
N GLN A 320 14.31 -7.52 45.05
CA GLN A 320 14.38 -7.42 46.51
C GLN A 320 13.04 -7.04 47.16
N ASP A 321 12.22 -6.24 46.49
CA ASP A 321 10.94 -5.73 47.01
C ASP A 321 9.72 -6.44 46.38
N LYS A 322 9.92 -7.63 45.79
CA LYS A 322 8.89 -8.31 44.99
C LYS A 322 8.55 -9.69 45.49
N SER A 323 7.28 -10.04 45.38
CA SER A 323 6.78 -11.38 45.68
C SER A 323 7.19 -12.38 44.60
N GLU A 324 7.34 -13.65 44.96
CA GLU A 324 7.65 -14.73 44.01
C GLU A 324 6.66 -14.76 42.84
N VAL A 325 5.36 -14.53 43.09
CA VAL A 325 4.32 -14.48 42.06
C VAL A 325 4.57 -13.38 41.03
N GLU A 326 4.99 -12.18 41.46
CA GLU A 326 5.33 -11.08 40.54
C GLU A 326 6.58 -11.40 39.70
N VAL A 327 7.55 -12.09 40.30
CA VAL A 327 8.77 -12.54 39.60
C VAL A 327 8.42 -13.61 38.55
N VAL A 328 7.56 -14.56 38.90
CA VAL A 328 7.06 -15.58 37.96
C VAL A 328 6.27 -14.96 36.82
N ASP A 329 5.35 -14.02 37.11
CA ASP A 329 4.57 -13.30 36.09
C ASP A 329 5.48 -12.53 35.11
N LEU A 330 6.56 -11.90 35.61
CA LEU A 330 7.57 -11.26 34.75
C LEU A 330 8.24 -12.28 33.81
N VAL A 331 8.66 -13.44 34.33
CA VAL A 331 9.28 -14.51 33.53
C VAL A 331 8.34 -14.98 32.42
N LEU A 332 7.07 -15.21 32.74
CA LEU A 332 6.06 -15.63 31.77
C LEU A 332 5.86 -14.58 30.67
N LYS A 333 5.72 -13.30 31.06
CA LYS A 333 5.60 -12.18 30.11
C LYS A 333 6.82 -12.03 29.21
N LEU A 334 8.04 -12.20 29.75
CA LEU A 334 9.27 -12.12 28.96
C LEU A 334 9.39 -13.29 27.96
N ARG A 335 8.99 -14.49 28.36
CA ARG A 335 8.95 -15.66 27.47
C ARG A 335 7.96 -15.49 26.33
N GLU A 336 6.74 -15.04 26.63
CA GLU A 336 5.74 -14.75 25.59
C GLU A 336 6.29 -13.75 24.57
N ARG A 337 6.92 -12.67 25.04
CA ARG A 337 7.56 -11.68 24.16
C ARG A 337 8.72 -12.26 23.34
N LEU A 338 9.54 -13.14 23.91
CA LEU A 338 10.61 -13.82 23.18
C LEU A 338 10.07 -14.72 22.06
N VAL A 339 8.98 -15.47 22.32
CA VAL A 339 8.32 -16.29 21.29
C VAL A 339 7.80 -15.42 20.15
N ARG A 340 7.13 -14.31 20.49
CA ARG A 340 6.63 -13.35 19.48
C ARG A 340 7.77 -12.70 18.67
N ALA A 341 8.89 -12.39 19.31
CA ALA A 341 10.05 -11.84 18.62
C ALA A 341 10.71 -12.86 17.67
N GLN A 342 10.81 -14.14 18.05
CA GLN A 342 11.33 -15.22 17.20
C GLN A 342 10.44 -15.49 15.98
N GLY A 343 9.13 -15.33 16.12
CA GLY A 343 8.16 -15.36 15.02
C GLY A 343 8.22 -14.17 14.06
N HIS A 344 9.25 -13.31 14.13
CA HIS A 344 9.41 -12.08 13.35
C HIS A 344 8.25 -11.06 13.53
N GLN A 345 7.51 -11.14 14.64
CA GLN A 345 6.38 -10.24 14.91
C GLN A 345 6.80 -8.95 15.62
N LEU A 346 8.02 -8.88 16.16
CA LEU A 346 8.55 -7.72 16.86
C LEU A 346 9.91 -7.31 16.28
N PRO A 347 10.14 -6.00 16.02
CA PRO A 347 11.40 -5.50 15.48
C PRO A 347 12.45 -5.34 16.60
N VAL A 348 12.93 -6.45 17.15
CA VAL A 348 13.89 -6.47 18.27
C VAL A 348 15.30 -6.81 17.76
N LYS A 349 16.34 -6.18 18.32
CA LYS A 349 17.74 -6.50 18.01
C LYS A 349 18.12 -7.87 18.57
N GLU A 350 18.95 -8.61 17.85
CA GLU A 350 19.46 -9.93 18.26
C GLU A 350 20.17 -9.89 19.64
N ALA A 351 20.90 -8.81 19.91
CA ALA A 351 21.56 -8.59 21.21
C ALA A 351 20.55 -8.50 22.37
N THR A 352 19.40 -7.83 22.16
CA THR A 352 18.33 -7.72 23.15
C THR A 352 17.67 -9.08 23.39
N LEU A 353 17.50 -9.91 22.35
CA LEU A 353 16.95 -11.26 22.50
C LEU A 353 17.87 -12.16 23.32
N LYS A 354 19.17 -12.13 23.04
CA LYS A 354 20.16 -12.87 23.83
C LYS A 354 20.16 -12.41 25.29
N ARG A 355 20.11 -11.10 25.51
CA ARG A 355 20.04 -10.54 26.86
C ARG A 355 18.77 -10.96 27.59
N ALA A 356 17.60 -10.89 26.94
CA ALA A 356 16.33 -11.33 27.52
C ALA A 356 16.33 -12.81 27.90
N ARG A 357 16.96 -13.68 27.10
CA ARG A 357 17.12 -15.12 27.43
C ARG A 357 17.96 -15.31 28.68
N LEU A 358 19.13 -14.67 28.73
CA LEU A 358 20.00 -14.70 29.92
C LEU A 358 19.27 -14.13 31.15
N TYR A 359 18.49 -13.06 30.97
CA TYR A 359 17.69 -12.44 32.01
C TYR A 359 16.69 -13.43 32.62
N ILE A 360 15.98 -14.19 31.77
CA ILE A 360 15.06 -15.23 32.22
C ILE A 360 15.79 -16.35 32.97
N GLU A 361 16.93 -16.82 32.46
CA GLU A 361 17.74 -17.87 33.09
C GLU A 361 18.20 -17.45 34.49
N THR A 362 18.71 -16.23 34.64
CA THR A 362 19.12 -15.67 35.93
C THR A 362 17.96 -15.56 36.91
N VAL A 363 16.80 -15.04 36.48
CA VAL A 363 15.61 -14.93 37.34
C VAL A 363 15.16 -16.31 37.80
N VAL A 364 15.02 -17.28 36.88
CA VAL A 364 14.58 -18.63 37.21
C VAL A 364 15.56 -19.29 38.19
N GLY A 365 16.87 -19.16 37.98
CA GLY A 365 17.88 -19.72 38.88
C GLY A 365 17.84 -19.18 40.32
N SER A 366 17.27 -17.99 40.52
CA SER A 366 17.11 -17.36 41.84
C SER A 366 15.82 -17.74 42.59
N LEU A 367 14.85 -18.37 41.90
CA LEU A 367 13.59 -18.80 42.51
C LEU A 367 13.75 -20.11 43.30
N PRO A 368 12.84 -20.44 44.24
CA PRO A 368 12.77 -21.75 44.89
C PRO A 368 12.69 -22.94 43.91
N LYS A 369 13.21 -24.10 44.33
CA LYS A 369 13.34 -25.30 43.46
C LYS A 369 12.02 -25.81 42.90
N ASP A 370 10.94 -25.73 43.69
CA ASP A 370 9.59 -26.08 43.28
C ASP A 370 9.08 -25.21 42.12
N LEU A 371 9.34 -23.90 42.16
CA LEU A 371 9.00 -22.99 41.06
C LEU A 371 9.93 -23.14 39.85
N GLN A 372 11.20 -23.47 40.06
CA GLN A 372 12.13 -23.78 38.97
C GLN A 372 11.67 -24.97 38.13
N VAL A 373 11.16 -26.04 38.77
CA VAL A 373 10.67 -27.24 38.06
C VAL A 373 9.48 -26.90 37.17
N VAL A 374 8.58 -26.01 37.61
CA VAL A 374 7.41 -25.57 36.84
C VAL A 374 7.79 -24.64 35.69
N LEU A 375 8.84 -23.83 35.88
CA LEU A 375 9.27 -22.85 34.88
C LEU A 375 10.33 -23.39 33.93
N CYS A 376 11.08 -24.44 34.21
CA CYS A 376 12.01 -24.99 33.21
C CYS A 376 11.23 -25.59 32.02
N PRO A 377 11.64 -25.32 30.76
CA PRO A 377 11.05 -26.02 29.63
C PRO A 377 11.32 -27.54 29.77
N PRO A 378 10.39 -28.41 29.32
CA PRO A 378 10.60 -29.85 29.30
C PRO A 378 11.76 -30.27 28.40
#